data_AF-A0A2W2CT23-F1
#
_entry.id   AF-A0A2W2CT23-F1
#
_cell.length_a   1.000
_cell.length_b   1.000
_cell.length_c   1.000
_cell.angle_alpha   90.00
_cell.angle_beta   90.00
_cell.angle_gamma   90.00
#
_symmetry.space_group_name_H-M   'P 1'
#
loop_
_entity.id
_entity.type
_entity.pdbx_description
1 polymer ?
#
loop_
_entity_poly.entity_id
_entity_poly.type
_entity_poly.pdbx_seq_one_letter_code
_entity_poly.pdbx_strand_id
1 'polypeptide(L)'
;MENLDVDIDALRRGADELDQAKESVREIFEGFQTTVGGYAAAFGGDGIGTLLGVAHQACVEALSECLGTNIAELESYVDGLRGMADSYRAVEEDAAASFRSMLGSLGG
;
A
#
# COMPACT_ATOMS: atom_id res chain seq x y z
N MET A 1 11.38 -0.32 -30.50
CA MET A 1 10.48 -0.29 -29.32
C MET A 1 9.65 -1.53 -29.43
N GLU A 2 9.79 -2.43 -28.48
CA GLU A 2 8.94 -3.61 -28.35
C GLU A 2 7.52 -3.14 -28.01
N ASN A 3 6.49 -3.78 -28.58
CA ASN A 3 5.12 -3.46 -28.19
C ASN A 3 4.93 -3.88 -26.74
N LEU A 4 4.57 -2.93 -25.90
CA LEU A 4 4.26 -3.19 -24.50
C LEU A 4 2.86 -3.80 -24.43
N ASP A 5 2.80 -5.11 -24.18
CA ASP A 5 1.56 -5.82 -23.88
C ASP A 5 1.29 -5.71 -22.37
N VAL A 6 0.18 -5.07 -22.00
CA VAL A 6 -0.16 -4.80 -20.59
C VAL A 6 -1.44 -5.52 -20.21
N ASP A 7 -1.31 -6.46 -19.28
CA ASP A 7 -2.45 -7.13 -18.67
C ASP A 7 -3.07 -6.22 -17.58
N ILE A 8 -4.10 -5.47 -17.97
CA ILE A 8 -4.84 -4.55 -17.10
C ILE A 8 -5.51 -5.30 -15.93
N ASP A 9 -6.00 -6.52 -16.17
CA ASP A 9 -6.66 -7.32 -15.14
C ASP A 9 -5.64 -7.86 -14.14
N ALA A 10 -4.42 -8.18 -14.57
CA ALA A 10 -3.33 -8.51 -13.66
C ALA A 10 -2.92 -7.31 -12.79
N LEU A 11 -2.87 -6.09 -13.34
CA LEU A 11 -2.59 -4.87 -12.56
C LEU A 11 -3.63 -4.65 -11.47
N ARG A 12 -4.92 -4.80 -11.79
CA ARG A 12 -6.01 -4.64 -10.82
C ARG A 12 -5.97 -5.71 -9.73
N ARG A 13 -5.81 -6.98 -10.11
CA ARG A 13 -5.67 -8.08 -9.14
C ARG A 13 -4.46 -7.87 -8.23
N GLY A 14 -3.32 -7.49 -8.79
CA GLY A 14 -2.11 -7.20 -8.01
C GLY A 14 -2.32 -6.06 -7.01
N ALA A 15 -3.06 -5.01 -7.40
CA ALA A 15 -3.42 -3.93 -6.50
C ALA A 15 -4.29 -4.42 -5.33
N ASP A 16 -5.30 -5.26 -5.61
CA ASP A 16 -6.21 -5.78 -4.58
C ASP A 16 -5.51 -6.76 -3.63
N GLU A 17 -4.63 -7.63 -4.15
CA GLU A 17 -3.80 -8.52 -3.33
C GLU A 17 -2.85 -7.72 -2.42
N LEU A 18 -2.25 -6.64 -2.95
CA LEU A 18 -1.36 -5.78 -2.18
C LEU A 18 -2.11 -4.98 -1.10
N ASP A 19 -3.33 -4.50 -1.41
CA ASP A 19 -4.19 -3.79 -0.46
C ASP A 19 -4.61 -4.69 0.71
N GLN A 20 -4.96 -5.95 0.43
CA GLN A 20 -5.25 -6.96 1.46
C GLN A 20 -4.03 -7.29 2.32
N ALA A 21 -2.85 -7.42 1.70
CA ALA A 21 -1.61 -7.68 2.43
C ALA A 21 -1.24 -6.49 3.33
N LYS A 22 -1.39 -5.25 2.83
CA LYS A 22 -1.22 -4.01 3.61
C LYS A 22 -2.14 -4.00 4.83
N GLU A 23 -3.41 -4.33 4.66
CA GLU A 23 -4.36 -4.36 5.78
C GLU A 23 -3.99 -5.41 6.84
N SER A 24 -3.58 -6.60 6.39
CA SER A 24 -3.11 -7.66 7.30
C SER A 24 -1.91 -7.19 8.14
N VAL A 25 -0.96 -6.46 7.54
CA VAL A 25 0.20 -5.91 8.26
C VAL A 25 -0.23 -4.83 9.26
N ARG A 26 -1.17 -3.97 8.86
CA ARG A 26 -1.73 -2.92 9.73
C ARG A 26 -2.38 -3.52 10.98
N GLU A 27 -3.26 -4.50 10.82
CA GLU A 27 -3.93 -5.17 11.94
C GLU A 27 -2.93 -5.82 12.91
N ILE A 28 -1.92 -6.54 12.39
CA ILE A 28 -0.86 -7.14 13.21
C ILE A 28 -0.10 -6.07 13.99
N PHE A 29 0.21 -4.94 13.34
CA PHE A 29 0.96 -3.87 13.94
C PHE A 29 0.17 -3.14 15.04
N GLU A 30 -1.13 -2.90 14.85
CA GLU A 30 -2.02 -2.35 15.88
C GLU A 30 -2.12 -3.28 17.11
N GLY A 31 -2.21 -4.59 16.86
CA GLY A 31 -2.17 -5.61 17.92
C GLY A 31 -0.84 -5.63 18.69
N PHE A 32 0.27 -5.48 17.97
CA PHE A 32 1.60 -5.33 18.56
C PHE A 32 1.66 -4.08 19.46
N GLN A 33 1.25 -2.90 18.95
CA GLN A 33 1.25 -1.64 19.70
C GLN A 33 0.43 -1.74 20.98
N THR A 34 -0.76 -2.36 20.90
CA THR A 34 -1.61 -2.61 22.07
C THR A 34 -0.89 -3.46 23.11
N THR A 35 -0.24 -4.54 22.67
CA THR A 35 0.47 -5.47 23.56
C THR A 35 1.66 -4.79 24.24
N VAL A 36 2.50 -4.07 23.48
CA VAL A 36 3.69 -3.43 24.03
C VAL A 36 3.37 -2.23 24.90
N GLY A 37 2.30 -1.47 24.58
CA GLY A 37 1.80 -0.40 25.43
C GLY A 37 1.48 -0.88 26.86
N GLY A 38 1.05 -2.13 27.01
CA GLY A 38 0.80 -2.75 28.32
C GLY A 38 2.05 -2.97 29.18
N TYR A 39 3.24 -3.11 28.58
CA TYR A 39 4.48 -3.35 29.33
C TYR A 39 5.09 -2.07 29.91
N ALA A 40 4.77 -0.90 29.37
CA ALA A 40 5.33 0.37 29.85
C ALA A 40 5.09 0.61 31.35
N ALA A 41 3.94 0.17 31.88
CA ALA A 41 3.60 0.28 33.29
C ALA A 41 4.26 -0.78 34.19
N ALA A 42 4.86 -1.82 33.61
CA ALA A 42 5.40 -2.97 34.34
C ALA A 42 6.81 -2.75 34.88
N PHE A 43 7.53 -1.72 34.42
CA PHE A 43 8.94 -1.53 34.76
C PHE A 43 9.19 -0.93 36.16
N GLY A 44 8.16 -0.41 36.82
CA GLY A 44 8.28 0.24 38.13
C GLY A 44 8.85 1.67 38.04
N GLY A 45 8.83 2.38 39.18
CA GLY A 45 9.20 3.80 39.27
C GLY A 45 10.59 4.08 39.84
N ASP A 46 11.41 3.06 40.05
CA ASP A 46 12.79 3.25 40.51
C ASP A 46 13.71 3.70 39.34
N GLY A 47 14.98 3.94 39.65
CA GLY A 47 15.95 4.38 38.64
C GLY A 47 16.15 3.38 37.49
N ILE A 48 16.03 2.08 37.75
CA ILE A 48 16.14 1.04 36.72
C ILE A 48 14.87 1.00 35.87
N GLY A 49 13.70 1.02 36.52
CA GLY A 49 12.40 1.04 35.87
C GLY A 49 12.22 2.25 34.94
N THR A 50 12.72 3.41 35.36
CA THR A 50 12.72 4.62 34.53
C THR A 50 13.58 4.45 33.27
N LEU A 51 14.80 3.91 33.39
CA LEU A 51 15.68 3.65 32.24
C LEU A 51 15.09 2.62 31.28
N LEU A 52 14.45 1.58 31.82
CA LEU A 52 13.74 0.58 31.02
C LEU A 52 12.55 1.19 30.28
N GLY A 53 11.79 2.08 30.92
CA GLY A 53 10.70 2.82 30.28
C GLY A 53 11.18 3.67 29.10
N VAL A 54 12.31 4.36 29.24
CA VAL A 54 12.93 5.14 28.15
C VAL A 54 13.38 4.23 27.00
N ALA A 55 14.07 3.13 27.31
CA ALA A 55 14.53 2.19 26.29
C ALA A 55 13.36 1.54 25.54
N HIS A 56 12.31 1.15 26.28
CA HIS A 56 11.07 0.62 25.72
C HIS A 56 10.44 1.62 24.75
N GLN A 57 10.25 2.87 25.18
CA GLN A 57 9.65 3.91 24.34
C GLN A 57 10.44 4.13 23.05
N ALA A 58 11.77 4.24 23.14
CA ALA A 58 12.62 4.42 21.96
C ALA A 58 12.49 3.25 20.96
N CYS A 59 12.40 2.01 21.44
CA CYS A 59 12.20 0.85 20.57
C CYS A 59 10.80 0.85 19.93
N VAL A 60 9.76 1.18 20.69
CA VAL A 60 8.38 1.24 20.17
C VAL A 60 8.23 2.34 19.13
N GLU A 61 8.80 3.52 19.36
CA GLU A 61 8.79 4.63 18.41
C GLU A 61 9.52 4.27 17.11
N ALA A 62 10.74 3.74 17.19
CA ALA A 62 11.53 3.37 16.02
C ALA A 62 10.82 2.31 15.16
N LEU A 63 10.20 1.31 15.80
CA LEU A 63 9.44 0.29 15.09
C LEU A 63 8.16 0.86 14.48
N SER A 64 7.48 1.77 15.20
CA SER A 64 6.25 2.40 14.70
C SER A 64 6.48 3.28 13.50
N GLU A 65 7.56 4.04 13.49
CA GLU A 65 7.98 4.82 12.33
C GLU A 65 8.29 3.91 11.14
N CYS A 66 9.12 2.89 11.34
CA CYS A 66 9.51 1.97 10.27
C CYS A 66 8.31 1.28 9.62
N LEU A 67 7.40 0.72 10.41
CA LEU A 67 6.22 0.03 9.89
C LEU A 67 5.19 1.01 9.30
N GLY A 68 5.01 2.18 9.92
CA GLY A 68 4.15 3.24 9.39
C GLY A 68 4.57 3.70 8.00
N THR A 69 5.87 3.97 7.80
CA THR A 69 6.41 4.32 6.48
C THR A 69 6.19 3.20 5.46
N ASN A 70 6.46 1.95 5.82
CA ASN A 70 6.28 0.83 4.90
C ASN A 70 4.80 0.65 4.48
N ILE A 71 3.85 0.81 5.42
CA ILE A 71 2.41 0.75 5.11
C ILE A 71 2.01 1.86 4.13
N ALA A 72 2.53 3.08 4.31
CA ALA A 72 2.26 4.20 3.41
C ALA A 72 2.83 3.97 2.00
N GLU A 73 4.03 3.37 1.90
CA GLU A 73 4.62 3.00 0.60
C GLU A 73 3.81 1.92 -0.11
N LEU A 74 3.31 0.91 0.62
CA LEU A 74 2.44 -0.12 0.06
C LEU A 74 1.14 0.49 -0.49
N GLU A 75 0.57 1.47 0.22
CA GLU A 75 -0.60 2.20 -0.26
C GLU A 75 -0.31 2.98 -1.55
N SER A 76 0.85 3.65 -1.63
CA SER A 76 1.29 4.33 -2.85
C SER A 76 1.43 3.36 -4.04
N TYR A 77 1.92 2.14 -3.80
CA TYR A 77 2.02 1.11 -4.85
C TYR A 77 0.64 0.61 -5.31
N VAL A 78 -0.30 0.41 -4.38
CA VAL A 78 -1.70 0.08 -4.73
C VAL A 78 -2.30 1.15 -5.63
N ASP A 79 -2.16 2.42 -5.24
CA ASP A 79 -2.68 3.54 -6.02
C ASP A 79 -2.00 3.65 -7.39
N GLY A 80 -0.69 3.41 -7.45
CA GLY A 80 0.07 3.36 -8.69
C GLY A 80 -0.42 2.29 -9.65
N LEU A 81 -0.66 1.06 -9.16
CA LEU A 81 -1.17 -0.04 -9.98
C LEU A 81 -2.58 0.24 -10.49
N ARG A 82 -3.46 0.77 -9.65
CA ARG A 82 -4.83 1.18 -10.04
C ARG A 82 -4.78 2.30 -11.09
N GLY A 83 -3.97 3.33 -10.87
CA GLY A 83 -3.79 4.44 -11.80
C GLY A 83 -3.21 4.01 -13.15
N MET A 84 -2.27 3.06 -13.16
CA MET A 84 -1.76 2.46 -14.39
C MET A 84 -2.86 1.71 -15.14
N ALA A 85 -3.61 0.84 -14.46
CA ALA A 85 -4.70 0.08 -15.06
C ALA A 85 -5.76 1.00 -15.71
N ASP A 86 -6.14 2.08 -15.03
CA ASP A 86 -7.11 3.04 -15.54
C ASP A 86 -6.57 3.84 -16.74
N SER A 87 -5.28 4.19 -16.70
CA SER A 87 -4.61 4.90 -17.82
C SER A 87 -4.54 4.04 -19.08
N TYR A 88 -4.14 2.77 -18.95
CA TYR A 88 -4.08 1.86 -20.10
C TYR A 88 -5.48 1.61 -20.68
N ARG A 89 -6.48 1.41 -19.83
CA ARG A 89 -7.86 1.23 -20.27
C ARG A 89 -8.38 2.43 -21.06
N ALA A 90 -8.13 3.65 -20.57
CA ALA A 90 -8.52 4.86 -21.28
C ALA A 90 -7.89 4.96 -22.67
N VAL A 91 -6.59 4.65 -22.79
CA VAL A 91 -5.88 4.63 -24.09
C VAL A 91 -6.49 3.60 -25.05
N GLU A 92 -6.81 2.40 -24.57
CA GLU A 92 -7.45 1.36 -25.39
C GLU A 92 -8.86 1.77 -25.86
N GLU A 93 -9.65 2.35 -24.96
CA GLU A 93 -11.01 2.82 -25.26
C GLU A 93 -11.00 3.97 -26.30
N ASP A 94 -10.08 4.92 -26.15
CA ASP A 94 -9.88 6.04 -27.08
C ASP A 94 -9.41 5.56 -28.47
N ALA A 95 -8.47 4.61 -28.51
CA ALA A 95 -8.01 4.00 -29.74
C ALA A 95 -9.16 3.26 -30.45
N ALA A 96 -9.92 2.45 -29.71
CA ALA A 96 -11.08 1.73 -30.25
C ALA A 96 -12.17 2.68 -30.74
N ALA A 97 -12.43 3.78 -30.03
CA ALA A 97 -13.37 4.82 -30.45
C ALA A 97 -12.93 5.52 -31.73
N SER A 98 -11.65 5.85 -31.83
CA SER A 98 -11.04 6.46 -33.03
C SER A 98 -11.19 5.55 -34.25
N PHE A 99 -10.90 4.25 -34.11
CA PHE A 99 -11.08 3.29 -35.19
C PHE A 99 -12.55 3.13 -35.59
N ARG A 100 -13.48 3.05 -34.63
CA ARG A 100 -14.93 3.02 -34.93
C ARG A 100 -15.38 4.27 -35.69
N SER A 101 -14.88 5.45 -35.32
CA SER A 101 -15.19 6.70 -36.00
C SER A 101 -14.68 6.71 -37.45
N MET A 102 -13.45 6.25 -37.68
CA MET A 102 -12.88 6.14 -39.03
C MET A 102 -13.62 5.12 -39.90
N LEU A 103 -14.01 3.97 -39.34
CA LEU A 103 -14.80 2.97 -40.08
C LEU A 103 -16.19 3.52 -40.45
N GLY A 104 -16.83 4.25 -39.53
CA GLY A 104 -18.10 4.92 -39.81
C GLY A 104 -17.99 6.02 -40.87
N SER A 105 -16.87 6.77 -40.91
CA SER A 105 -16.66 7.82 -41.92
C SER A 105 -16.30 7.28 -43.31
N LEU A 106 -15.76 6.07 -43.39
CA LEU A 106 -15.42 5.38 -44.65
C LEU A 106 -16.59 4.61 -45.28
N GLY A 107 -17.80 4.74 -44.72
CA GLY A 107 -19.00 4.14 -45.30
C GLY A 107 -19.28 2.71 -44.86
N GLY A 108 -19.00 2.40 -43.59
CA GLY A 108 -19.67 1.28 -42.91
C GLY A 108 -21.19 1.40 -42.98
#